data_AF-A0A7C5JJH1-F1
#
_entry.id   AF-A0A7C5JJH1-F1
#
_cell.length_a   1.000
_cell.length_b   1.000
_cell.length_c   1.000
_cell.angle_alpha   90.00
_cell.angle_beta   90.00
_cell.angle_gamma   90.00
#
_symmetry.space_group_name_H-M   'P 1'
#
loop_
_entity.id
_entity.type
_entity.pdbx_description
1 polymer ?
#
loop_
_entity_poly.entity_id
_entity_poly.type
_entity_poly.pdbx_seq_one_letter_code
_entity_poly.pdbx_strand_id
1 'polypeptide(L)' 'MDLNFKMAGKGEPVIILHGVFGMLDNWQIVAKKLSEKYWVITLDLRNHGKSPHSDIFNYEVMTDDIVEFMEKHQI' A
#
# COMPACT_ATOMS: atom_id res chain seq x y z
N MET A 1 -0.94 7.23 -9.52
CA MET A 1 -0.63 5.94 -10.16
C MET A 1 -1.61 4.88 -9.64
N ASP A 2 -2.03 3.90 -10.44
CA ASP A 2 -2.88 2.81 -9.95
C ASP A 2 -2.01 1.73 -9.26
N LEU A 3 -1.81 1.88 -7.95
CA LEU A 3 -0.99 0.95 -7.16
C LEU A 3 -1.69 -0.40 -6.98
N ASN A 4 -0.95 -1.50 -7.01
CA ASN A 4 -1.44 -2.81 -6.61
C ASN A 4 -1.59 -2.88 -5.08
N PHE A 5 -2.69 -3.45 -4.59
CA PHE A 5 -3.01 -3.48 -3.18
C PHE A 5 -3.78 -4.73 -2.76
N LYS A 6 -3.79 -5.01 -1.45
CA LYS A 6 -4.71 -5.94 -0.79
C LYS A 6 -5.37 -5.27 0.39
N MET A 7 -6.62 -5.66 0.66
CA MET A 7 -7.39 -5.17 1.81
C MET A 7 -7.90 -6.35 2.64
N ALA A 8 -7.89 -6.19 3.95
CA ALA A 8 -8.45 -7.18 4.89
C ALA A 8 -9.01 -6.49 6.14
N GLY A 9 -10.01 -7.10 6.76
CA GLY A 9 -10.62 -6.56 7.98
C GLY A 9 -11.54 -5.37 7.73
N LYS A 10 -11.92 -4.70 8.82
CA LYS A 10 -12.85 -3.55 8.86
C LYS A 10 -12.50 -2.67 10.08
N GLY A 11 -12.97 -1.43 10.09
CA GLY A 11 -12.73 -0.47 11.17
C GLY A 11 -11.80 0.65 10.73
N GLU A 12 -11.04 1.21 11.67
CA GLU A 12 -10.07 2.27 11.39
C GLU A 12 -9.01 1.80 10.37
N PRO A 13 -8.69 2.61 9.34
CA PRO A 13 -7.78 2.23 8.29
C PRO A 13 -6.32 2.21 8.78
N VAL A 14 -5.57 1.19 8.36
CA VAL A 14 -4.13 1.06 8.56
C VAL A 14 -3.47 0.69 7.24
N ILE A 15 -2.72 1.63 6.66
CA ILE A 15 -1.91 1.38 5.46
C ILE A 15 -0.50 0.95 5.88
N ILE A 16 -0.05 -0.19 5.35
CA ILE A 16 1.30 -0.71 5.58
C ILE A 16 2.14 -0.51 4.31
N LEU A 17 3.22 0.25 4.45
CA LEU A 17 4.20 0.51 3.39
C LEU A 17 5.42 -0.39 3.59
N HIS A 18 5.89 -1.03 2.52
CA HIS A 18 7.14 -1.79 2.57
C HIS A 18 8.36 -0.88 2.37
N GLY A 19 9.55 -1.41 2.73
CA GLY A 19 10.83 -0.76 2.47
C GLY A 19 11.48 -1.17 1.15
N VAL A 20 12.77 -0.87 1.00
CA VAL A 20 13.57 -1.20 -0.19
C VAL A 20 13.56 -2.71 -0.46
N PHE A 21 13.38 -3.10 -1.72
CA PHE A 21 13.24 -4.50 -2.18
C PHE A 21 12.03 -5.26 -1.61
N GLY A 22 11.10 -4.56 -0.97
CA GLY A 22 9.88 -5.13 -0.46
C GLY A 22 8.75 -5.18 -1.49
N MET A 23 7.68 -5.87 -1.10
CA MET A 23 6.37 -5.87 -1.75
C MET A 23 5.28 -6.11 -0.70
N LEU A 24 4.02 -5.89 -1.07
CA LEU A 24 2.87 -6.04 -0.19
C LEU A 24 2.78 -7.43 0.45
N ASP A 25 3.27 -8.47 -0.23
CA ASP A 25 3.23 -9.85 0.25
C ASP A 25 4.18 -10.11 1.42
N ASN A 26 5.18 -9.25 1.66
CA ASN A 26 6.03 -9.37 2.84
C ASN A 26 5.25 -9.13 4.15
N TRP A 27 4.09 -8.49 4.08
CA TRP A 27 3.30 -8.09 5.24
C TRP A 27 2.13 -9.02 5.56
N GLN A 28 1.91 -10.12 4.82
CA GLN A 28 0.68 -10.91 4.96
C GLN A 28 0.40 -11.40 6.38
N ILE A 29 1.41 -11.86 7.11
CA ILE A 29 1.24 -12.36 8.49
C ILE A 29 0.82 -11.23 9.42
N VAL A 30 1.45 -10.06 9.31
CA VAL A 30 1.16 -8.88 10.12
C VAL A 30 -0.22 -8.32 9.77
N ALA A 31 -0.52 -8.20 8.47
CA ALA A 31 -1.79 -7.71 7.97
C ALA A 31 -2.96 -8.59 8.43
N LYS A 32 -2.79 -9.91 8.41
CA LYS A 32 -3.80 -10.86 8.91
C LYS A 32 -4.09 -10.68 10.39
N LYS A 33 -3.07 -10.40 11.22
CA LYS A 33 -3.26 -10.19 12.65
C LYS A 33 -3.91 -8.84 12.96
N LEU A 34 -3.50 -7.79 12.25
CA LEU A 34 -4.08 -6.46 12.42
C LEU A 34 -5.53 -6.39 11.90
N SER A 35 -5.87 -7.17 10.87
CA SER A 35 -7.21 -7.16 10.27
C SER A 35 -8.29 -7.75 11.17
N GLU A 36 -7.93 -8.36 12.29
CA GLU A 36 -8.86 -8.73 13.36
C GLU A 36 -9.53 -7.50 14.01
N LYS A 37 -8.89 -6.31 13.90
CA LYS A 37 -9.37 -5.06 14.55
C LYS A 37 -9.41 -3.84 13.63
N TYR A 38 -8.63 -3.84 12.56
CA TYR A 38 -8.46 -2.70 11.67
C TYR A 38 -8.87 -3.04 10.24
N TRP A 39 -9.18 -2.03 9.44
CA TRP A 39 -9.19 -2.18 8.00
C TRP A 39 -7.77 -2.02 7.49
N VAL A 40 -7.10 -3.13 7.18
CA VAL A 40 -5.68 -3.14 6.83
C VAL A 40 -5.51 -3.16 5.32
N ILE A 41 -4.69 -2.24 4.82
CA ILE A 41 -4.30 -2.13 3.43
C ILE A 41 -2.80 -2.37 3.31
N THR A 42 -2.39 -3.29 2.44
CA THR A 42 -0.99 -3.44 2.03
C THR A 42 -0.84 -3.00 0.58
N LEU A 43 0.19 -2.21 0.28
CA LEU A 43 0.46 -1.63 -1.03
C LEU A 43 1.77 -2.17 -1.60
N ASP A 44 1.81 -2.39 -2.91
CA ASP A 44 3.06 -2.34 -3.66
C ASP A 44 3.32 -0.87 -4.00
N LEU A 45 4.42 -0.30 -3.52
CA LEU A 45 4.83 1.05 -3.93
C LEU A 45 5.22 1.06 -5.41
N ARG A 46 5.23 2.25 -6.04
CA ARG A 46 5.72 2.39 -7.42
C ARG A 46 7.05 1.65 -7.63
N ASN A 47 7.25 1.10 -8.82
CA ASN A 47 8.44 0.31 -9.16
C ASN A 47 8.64 -0.98 -8.34
N HIS A 48 7.67 -1.41 -7.53
CA HIS A 48 7.74 -2.64 -6.76
C HIS A 48 6.55 -3.55 -7.02
N GLY A 49 6.76 -4.85 -6.81
CA GLY A 49 5.75 -5.89 -6.92
C GLY A 49 4.99 -5.86 -8.24
N LYS A 50 3.67 -5.66 -8.18
CA LYS A 50 2.80 -5.58 -9.35
C LYS A 50 2.28 -4.16 -9.63
N SER A 51 2.80 -3.16 -8.91
CA SER A 51 2.50 -1.76 -9.23
C SER A 51 3.20 -1.33 -10.52
N PRO A 52 2.67 -0.33 -11.24
CA PRO A 52 3.30 0.15 -12.47
C PRO A 52 4.73 0.67 -12.24
N HIS A 53 5.52 0.58 -13.29
CA HIS A 53 6.88 1.10 -13.30
C HIS A 53 6.95 2.47 -13.99
N SER A 54 7.84 3.33 -13.51
CA SER A 54 8.10 4.68 -14.03
C SER A 54 9.55 5.06 -13.86
N ASP A 55 10.08 5.80 -14.84
CA ASP A 55 11.42 6.40 -14.78
C ASP A 55 11.51 7.52 -13.72
N ILE A 56 10.37 8.09 -13.30
CA ILE A 56 10.31 9.10 -12.25
C ILE A 56 10.18 8.40 -10.89
N PHE A 57 11.25 8.45 -10.08
CA PHE A 57 11.32 7.76 -8.80
C PHE A 57 12.01 8.62 -7.73
N ASN A 58 11.19 9.35 -6.97
CA ASN A 58 11.63 10.17 -5.83
C ASN A 58 10.51 10.22 -4.77
N TYR A 59 10.78 10.79 -3.61
CA TYR A 59 9.82 10.78 -2.49
C TYR A 59 8.55 11.58 -2.76
N GLU A 60 8.64 12.71 -3.47
CA GLU A 60 7.45 13.56 -3.74
C GLU A 60 6.41 12.76 -4.52
N VAL A 61 6.83 12.16 -5.64
CA VAL A 61 5.93 11.38 -6.47
C VAL A 61 5.44 10.10 -5.76
N MET A 62 6.28 9.48 -4.91
CA MET A 62 5.85 8.33 -4.10
C MET A 62 4.80 8.71 -3.06
N THR A 63 4.91 9.89 -2.45
CA THR A 63 3.90 10.42 -1.54
C THR A 63 2.60 10.75 -2.28
N ASP A 64 2.70 11.37 -3.46
CA ASP A 64 1.53 11.68 -4.29
C ASP A 64 0.74 10.42 -4.67
N ASP A 65 1.41 9.30 -5.00
CA ASP A 65 0.71 8.05 -5.29
C ASP A 65 -0.11 7.53 -4.10
N ILE A 66 0.39 7.71 -2.88
CA ILE A 66 -0.29 7.27 -1.66
C ILE A 66 -1.50 8.18 -1.40
N VAL A 67 -1.35 9.50 -1.59
CA VAL A 67 -2.46 10.46 -1.47
C VAL A 67 -3.54 10.15 -2.50
N GLU A 68 -3.16 9.97 -3.77
CA GLU A 68 -4.10 9.59 -4.84
C GLU A 68 -4.80 8.26 -4.52
N PHE A 69 -4.07 7.28 -3.97
CA PHE A 69 -4.65 6.02 -3.53
C PHE A 69 -5.68 6.23 -2.42
N MET A 70 -5.38 7.05 -1.40
CA MET A 70 -6.29 7.34 -0.28
C MET A 70 -7.56 8.04 -0.77
N GLU A 71 -7.42 9.07 -1.61
CA GLU A 71 -8.55 9.80 -2.19
C GLU A 71 -9.44 8.88 -3.03
N LYS A 72 -8.85 8.05 -3.89
CA LYS A 72 -9.57 7.09 -4.74
C LYS A 72 -10.38 6.07 -3.94
N HIS A 73 -9.87 5.63 -2.79
CA HIS A 73 -10.50 4.60 -1.96
C HIS A 73 -11.25 5.15 -0.74
N GLN A 74 -11.37 6.48 -0.61
CA GLN A 74 -12.05 7.15 0.50
C GLN A 74 -11.51 6.75 1.87
N ILE A 75 -10.18 6.73 1.98
CA ILE A 75 -9.44 6.43 3.21
C ILE A 75 -9.04 7.73 3.91
#